data_AF-A0A645ECF9-F1
#
_entry.id   AF-A0A645ECF9-F1
#
_cell.length_a   1.000
_cell.length_b   1.000
_cell.length_c   1.000
_cell.angle_alpha   90.00
_cell.angle_beta   90.00
_cell.angle_gamma   90.00
#
_symmetry.space_group_name_H-M   'P 1'
#
loop_
_entity.id
_entity.type
_entity.pdbx_description
1 polymer ?
#
loop_
_entity_poly.entity_id
_entity_poly.type
_entity_poly.pdbx_seq_one_letter_code
_entity_poly.pdbx_strand_id
1 'polypeptide(L)'
;MLLVEFFADKVPWVDSLWDSVNAFIRVPAGAMLAAGVFGADNASMAVAAGLLGGTLSATSLATKMTTRAAANTSPEPFSNWGLSFLEDGLVVGTVWLATQYPVAFGVALVIALILSVIVLIVLFKFLRAVWRRISGLISDSERKVV
;
A
#
# COMPACT_ATOMS: atom_id res chain seq x y z
N MET A 1 -19.08 17.77 -1.55
CA MET A 1 -18.11 16.67 -1.70
C MET A 1 -16.99 17.07 -2.66
N LEU A 2 -17.27 17.46 -3.92
CA LEU A 2 -16.23 17.92 -4.88
C LEU A 2 -15.40 19.17 -4.51
N LEU A 3 -16.00 20.19 -3.87
CA LEU A 3 -15.27 21.40 -3.48
C LEU A 3 -14.32 21.18 -2.30
N VAL A 4 -14.57 20.16 -1.48
CA VAL A 4 -13.69 19.83 -0.34
C VAL A 4 -12.46 19.07 -0.83
N GLU A 5 -12.62 18.19 -1.83
CA GLU A 5 -11.52 17.51 -2.52
C GLU A 5 -10.58 18.51 -3.21
N PHE A 6 -11.11 19.57 -3.84
CA PHE A 6 -10.30 20.58 -4.53
C PHE A 6 -9.42 21.44 -3.58
N PHE A 7 -9.86 21.63 -2.33
CA PHE A 7 -9.08 22.33 -1.30
C PHE A 7 -8.18 21.38 -0.52
N ALA A 8 -8.55 20.10 -0.38
CA ALA A 8 -7.68 19.07 0.16
C ALA A 8 -6.47 18.81 -0.75
N ASP A 9 -6.66 18.87 -2.07
CA ASP A 9 -5.59 18.79 -3.08
C ASP A 9 -4.51 19.87 -2.93
N LYS A 10 -4.80 20.97 -2.20
CA LYS A 10 -3.85 22.06 -1.92
C LYS A 10 -3.07 21.92 -0.63
N VAL A 11 -3.40 20.98 0.26
CA VAL A 11 -2.70 20.79 1.54
C VAL A 11 -2.25 19.33 1.66
N PRO A 12 -1.05 18.98 1.17
CA PRO A 12 -0.51 17.61 1.16
C PRO A 12 -0.56 16.92 2.54
N TRP A 13 -0.52 17.72 3.61
CA TRP A 13 -0.57 17.26 4.98
C TRP A 13 -1.95 16.78 5.44
N VAL A 14 -3.05 17.35 4.92
CA VAL A 14 -4.42 16.96 5.32
C VAL A 14 -4.77 15.60 4.72
N ASP A 15 -4.41 15.36 3.46
CA ASP A 15 -4.58 14.06 2.80
C ASP A 15 -3.74 12.96 3.47
N SER A 16 -2.48 13.27 3.81
CA SER A 16 -1.60 12.34 4.56
C SER A 16 -2.11 12.06 5.98
N LEU A 17 -2.62 13.08 6.69
CA LEU A 17 -3.24 12.92 8.01
C LEU A 17 -4.53 12.08 7.93
N TRP A 18 -5.34 12.31 6.91
CA TRP A 18 -6.58 11.56 6.68
C TRP A 18 -6.30 10.10 6.33
N ASP A 19 -5.31 9.82 5.47
CA ASP A 19 -4.83 8.46 5.18
C ASP A 19 -4.25 7.81 6.45
N SER A 20 -3.59 8.57 7.35
CA SER A 20 -3.07 8.07 8.63
C SER A 20 -4.18 7.72 9.64
N VAL A 21 -5.25 8.51 9.71
CA VAL A 21 -6.42 8.18 10.54
C VAL A 21 -7.14 6.94 9.99
N ASN A 22 -7.33 6.88 8.66
CA ASN A 22 -7.91 5.71 8.02
C ASN A 22 -7.01 4.48 8.12
N ALA A 23 -5.68 4.63 8.20
CA ALA A 23 -4.75 3.55 8.47
C ALA A 23 -5.06 2.83 9.78
N PHE A 24 -5.27 3.63 10.83
CA PHE A 24 -5.53 3.13 12.18
C PHE A 24 -6.85 2.35 12.27
N ILE A 25 -7.82 2.68 11.42
CA ILE A 25 -9.13 2.02 11.41
C ILE A 25 -9.12 0.84 10.44
N ARG A 26 -8.56 1.01 9.25
CA ARG A 26 -8.69 0.07 8.12
C ARG A 26 -7.86 -1.18 8.32
N VAL A 27 -6.66 -1.08 8.90
CA VAL A 27 -5.81 -2.25 9.14
C VAL A 27 -6.44 -3.19 10.18
N PRO A 28 -6.88 -2.71 11.37
CA PRO A 28 -7.63 -3.55 12.30
C PRO A 28 -8.95 -4.06 11.72
N ALA A 29 -9.70 -3.24 10.98
CA ALA A 29 -10.94 -3.67 10.34
C ALA A 29 -10.70 -4.81 9.33
N GLY A 30 -9.66 -4.71 8.50
CA GLY A 30 -9.27 -5.77 7.55
C GLY A 30 -8.87 -7.08 8.26
N ALA A 31 -8.17 -6.98 9.39
CA ALA A 31 -7.85 -8.13 10.23
C ALA A 31 -9.13 -8.77 10.82
N MET A 32 -10.03 -7.96 11.37
CA MET A 32 -11.27 -8.46 11.96
C MET A 32 -12.21 -9.08 10.92
N LEU A 33 -12.31 -8.49 9.72
CA LEU A 33 -13.11 -9.05 8.63
C LEU A 33 -12.60 -10.42 8.19
N ALA A 34 -11.29 -10.59 8.05
CA ALA A 34 -10.71 -11.88 7.68
C ALA A 34 -10.82 -12.92 8.80
N ALA A 35 -10.61 -12.51 10.05
CA ALA A 35 -10.82 -13.39 11.22
C ALA A 35 -12.28 -13.85 11.34
N GLY A 36 -13.23 -12.97 11.01
CA GLY A 36 -14.66 -13.23 11.09
C GLY A 36 -15.16 -14.39 10.21
N VAL A 37 -14.38 -14.81 9.21
CA VAL A 37 -14.72 -15.96 8.35
C VAL A 37 -14.73 -17.29 9.11
N PHE A 38 -13.90 -17.44 10.15
CA PHE A 38 -13.68 -18.72 10.83
C PHE A 38 -14.50 -18.93 12.12
N GLY A 39 -15.28 -17.93 12.55
CA GLY A 39 -16.14 -18.01 13.74
C GLY A 39 -15.38 -18.21 15.06
N ALA A 40 -16.11 -18.37 16.17
CA ALA A 40 -15.52 -18.60 17.50
C ALA A 40 -14.94 -20.01 17.66
N ASP A 41 -15.41 -20.98 16.85
CA ASP A 41 -15.08 -22.39 16.99
C ASP A 41 -13.68 -22.75 16.49
N ASN A 42 -13.06 -21.88 15.67
CA ASN A 42 -11.73 -22.10 15.11
C ASN A 42 -10.80 -20.91 15.39
N ALA A 43 -10.54 -20.64 16.68
CA ALA A 43 -9.72 -19.52 17.13
C ALA A 43 -8.34 -19.43 16.44
N SER A 44 -7.64 -20.57 16.26
CA SER A 44 -6.33 -20.59 15.59
C SER A 44 -6.39 -20.14 14.13
N MET A 45 -7.43 -20.58 13.40
CA MET A 45 -7.63 -20.18 12.00
C MET A 45 -8.12 -18.73 11.89
N ALA A 46 -8.96 -18.28 12.82
CA ALA A 46 -9.40 -16.89 12.90
C ALA A 46 -8.22 -15.95 13.13
N VAL A 47 -7.28 -16.30 14.01
CA VAL A 47 -6.05 -15.51 14.22
C VAL A 47 -5.18 -15.51 12.97
N ALA A 48 -4.94 -16.67 12.35
CA ALA A 48 -4.16 -16.76 11.12
C ALA A 48 -4.77 -15.91 9.99
N ALA A 49 -6.08 -16.03 9.77
CA ALA A 49 -6.81 -15.25 8.79
C ALA A 49 -6.79 -13.75 9.11
N GLY A 50 -6.93 -13.38 10.38
CA GLY A 50 -6.85 -11.99 10.81
C GLY A 50 -5.47 -11.38 10.59
N LEU A 51 -4.39 -12.12 10.83
CA LEU A 51 -3.04 -11.68 10.51
C LEU A 51 -2.85 -11.51 8.99
N LEU A 52 -3.35 -12.44 8.18
CA LEU A 52 -3.29 -12.34 6.72
C LEU A 52 -4.12 -11.14 6.20
N GLY A 53 -5.36 -10.96 6.67
CA GLY A 53 -6.20 -9.83 6.28
C GLY A 53 -5.64 -8.48 6.73
N GLY A 54 -5.11 -8.41 7.95
CA GLY A 54 -4.46 -7.21 8.49
C GLY A 54 -3.20 -6.83 7.72
N THR A 55 -2.32 -7.80 7.43
CA THR A 55 -1.09 -7.57 6.65
C THR A 55 -1.40 -7.14 5.21
N LEU A 56 -2.40 -7.75 4.55
CA LEU A 56 -2.88 -7.30 3.24
C LEU A 56 -3.40 -5.86 3.28
N SER A 57 -4.22 -5.52 4.28
CA SER A 57 -4.74 -4.17 4.44
C SER A 57 -3.64 -3.14 4.72
N ALA A 58 -2.65 -3.49 5.53
CA ALA A 58 -1.50 -2.63 5.82
C ALA A 58 -0.62 -2.43 4.58
N THR A 59 -0.42 -3.49 3.79
CA THR A 59 0.36 -3.43 2.54
C THR A 59 -0.33 -2.53 1.52
N SER A 60 -1.66 -2.68 1.33
CA SER A 60 -2.43 -1.83 0.41
C SER A 60 -2.34 -0.34 0.78
N LEU A 61 -2.42 -0.02 2.07
CA LEU A 61 -2.23 1.34 2.56
C LEU A 61 -0.81 1.85 2.31
N ALA A 62 0.21 1.04 2.63
CA ALA A 62 1.61 1.41 2.41
C ALA A 62 1.87 1.68 0.91
N THR A 63 1.30 0.85 0.03
CA THR A 63 1.34 1.08 -1.42
C THR A 63 0.70 2.41 -1.78
N LYS A 64 -0.51 2.71 -1.30
CA LYS A 64 -1.21 3.99 -1.58
C LYS A 64 -0.41 5.20 -1.11
N MET A 65 0.12 5.17 0.11
CA MET A 65 0.94 6.27 0.63
C MET A 65 2.22 6.45 -0.20
N THR A 66 2.84 5.34 -0.62
CA THR A 66 4.07 5.37 -1.44
C THR A 66 3.80 5.85 -2.86
N THR A 67 2.70 5.43 -3.50
CA THR A 67 2.32 5.89 -4.83
C THR A 67 1.99 7.38 -4.84
N ARG A 68 1.31 7.89 -3.80
CA ARG A 68 1.07 9.32 -3.62
C ARG A 68 2.37 10.10 -3.37
N ALA A 69 3.27 9.59 -2.52
CA ALA A 69 4.57 10.22 -2.31
C ALA A 69 5.39 10.32 -3.61
N ALA A 70 5.35 9.28 -4.46
CA ALA A 70 5.99 9.29 -5.78
C ALA A 70 5.30 10.25 -6.75
N ALA A 71 3.96 10.23 -6.85
CA ALA A 71 3.20 11.11 -7.74
C ALA A 71 3.38 12.59 -7.38
N ASN A 72 3.46 12.92 -6.08
CA ASN A 72 3.70 14.28 -5.60
C ASN A 72 5.10 14.83 -5.96
N THR A 73 6.04 13.99 -6.43
CA THR A 73 7.33 14.49 -6.96
C THR A 73 7.22 15.09 -8.37
N SER A 74 6.12 14.84 -9.10
CA SER A 74 5.84 15.44 -10.40
C SER A 74 4.37 15.87 -10.46
N PRO A 75 4.05 17.14 -10.11
CA PRO A 75 2.69 17.62 -9.98
C PRO A 75 2.07 17.84 -11.37
N GLU A 76 1.74 16.75 -12.06
CA GLU A 76 0.96 16.79 -13.29
C GLU A 76 -0.47 16.30 -13.01
N PRO A 77 -1.51 17.13 -13.25
CA PRO A 77 -2.89 16.82 -12.88
C PRO A 77 -3.44 15.54 -13.51
N PHE A 78 -2.90 15.12 -14.65
CA PHE A 78 -3.26 13.86 -15.31
C PHE A 78 -2.86 12.62 -14.49
N SER A 79 -1.75 12.68 -13.75
CA SER A 79 -1.26 11.55 -12.95
C SER A 79 -2.17 11.27 -11.75
N ASN A 80 -2.61 12.31 -11.05
CA ASN A 80 -3.50 12.18 -9.90
C ASN A 80 -4.90 11.68 -10.29
N TRP A 81 -5.46 12.20 -11.38
CA TRP A 81 -6.76 11.72 -11.89
C TRP A 81 -6.68 10.27 -12.34
N GLY A 82 -5.65 9.91 -13.11
CA GLY A 82 -5.45 8.52 -13.53
C GLY A 82 -5.30 7.57 -12.35
N LEU A 83 -4.56 7.98 -11.30
CA LEU A 83 -4.40 7.18 -10.09
C LEU A 83 -5.72 6.99 -9.34
N SER A 84 -6.53 8.05 -9.18
CA SER A 84 -7.82 7.97 -8.50
C SER A 84 -8.81 7.06 -9.25
N PHE A 85 -8.92 7.22 -10.58
CA PHE A 85 -9.80 6.35 -11.38
C PHE A 85 -9.35 4.88 -11.34
N LEU A 86 -8.04 4.65 -11.30
CA LEU A 86 -7.49 3.30 -11.18
C LEU A 86 -7.80 2.70 -9.80
N GLU A 87 -7.67 3.48 -8.72
CA GLU A 87 -8.06 3.03 -7.37
C GLU A 87 -9.54 2.64 -7.31
N ASP A 88 -10.44 3.50 -7.81
CA ASP A 88 -11.88 3.22 -7.81
C ASP A 88 -12.24 2.03 -8.70
N GLY A 89 -11.66 1.96 -9.89
CA GLY A 89 -11.85 0.85 -10.82
C GLY A 89 -11.36 -0.48 -10.24
N LEU A 90 -10.23 -0.47 -9.53
CA LEU A 90 -9.72 -1.64 -8.83
C LEU A 90 -10.66 -2.10 -7.73
N VAL A 91 -11.20 -1.20 -6.91
CA VAL A 91 -12.14 -1.58 -5.84
C VAL A 91 -13.38 -2.28 -6.43
N VAL A 92 -14.01 -1.66 -7.43
CA VAL A 92 -15.19 -2.23 -8.09
C VAL A 92 -14.86 -3.56 -8.76
N GLY A 93 -13.77 -3.61 -9.53
CA GLY A 93 -13.33 -4.82 -10.22
C GLY A 93 -13.02 -5.97 -9.27
N THR A 94 -12.36 -5.68 -8.14
CA THR A 94 -11.98 -6.70 -7.16
C THR A 94 -13.20 -7.28 -6.45
N VAL A 95 -14.15 -6.45 -6.04
CA VAL A 95 -15.41 -6.90 -5.39
C VAL A 95 -16.27 -7.70 -6.38
N TRP A 96 -16.38 -7.24 -7.62
CA TRP A 96 -17.11 -7.96 -8.66
C TRP A 96 -16.49 -9.34 -8.95
N LEU A 97 -15.17 -9.38 -9.12
CA LEU A 97 -14.44 -10.63 -9.38
C LEU A 97 -14.56 -11.60 -8.19
N ALA A 98 -14.45 -11.10 -6.96
CA ALA A 98 -14.58 -11.90 -5.74
C ALA A 98 -15.98 -12.52 -5.57
N THR A 99 -17.03 -11.82 -6.01
CA THR A 99 -18.42 -12.29 -5.86
C THR A 99 -18.88 -13.17 -7.03
N GLN A 100 -18.50 -12.85 -8.27
CA GLN A 100 -18.96 -13.59 -9.45
C GLN A 100 -18.03 -14.75 -9.82
N TYR A 101 -16.72 -14.60 -9.63
CA TYR A 101 -15.72 -15.58 -10.04
C TYR A 101 -14.67 -15.84 -8.94
N PRO A 102 -15.05 -16.50 -7.82
CA PRO A 102 -14.18 -16.66 -6.64
C PRO A 102 -12.83 -17.33 -6.92
N VAL A 103 -12.80 -18.31 -7.84
CA VAL A 103 -11.56 -19.00 -8.23
C VAL A 103 -10.64 -18.07 -9.02
N ALA A 104 -11.19 -17.29 -9.96
CA ALA A 104 -10.42 -16.31 -10.72
C ALA A 104 -9.86 -15.22 -9.79
N PHE A 105 -10.65 -14.80 -8.79
CA PHE A 105 -10.17 -13.91 -7.73
C PHE A 105 -9.03 -14.52 -6.92
N GLY A 106 -9.13 -15.77 -6.50
CA GLY A 106 -8.04 -16.47 -5.81
C GLY A 106 -6.74 -16.47 -6.63
N VAL A 107 -6.83 -16.78 -7.92
CA VAL A 107 -5.67 -16.76 -8.84
C VAL A 107 -5.10 -15.33 -8.97
N ALA A 108 -5.96 -14.34 -9.19
CA ALA A 108 -5.53 -12.94 -9.30
C ALA A 108 -4.85 -12.44 -8.01
N LEU A 109 -5.38 -12.82 -6.85
CA LEU A 109 -4.81 -12.49 -5.54
C LEU A 109 -3.42 -13.11 -5.35
N VAL A 110 -3.24 -14.39 -5.73
CA VAL A 110 -1.93 -15.05 -5.67
C VAL A 110 -0.92 -14.37 -6.59
N ILE A 111 -1.33 -14.01 -7.81
CA ILE A 111 -0.47 -13.26 -8.75
C ILE A 111 -0.07 -11.91 -8.14
N ALA A 112 -1.03 -11.16 -7.60
CA ALA A 112 -0.78 -9.87 -6.95
C ALA A 112 0.20 -10.00 -5.78
N LEU A 113 0.09 -11.05 -4.96
CA LEU A 113 1.01 -11.35 -3.87
C LEU A 113 2.43 -11.64 -4.37
N ILE A 114 2.58 -12.45 -5.42
CA ILE A 114 3.88 -12.74 -6.04
C ILE A 114 4.52 -11.44 -6.56
N LEU A 115 3.75 -10.63 -7.28
CA LEU A 115 4.23 -9.33 -7.77
C LEU A 115 4.66 -8.40 -6.64
N SER A 116 3.89 -8.35 -5.54
CA SER A 116 4.23 -7.57 -4.35
C SER A 116 5.57 -8.01 -3.74
N VAL A 117 5.79 -9.32 -3.63
CA VAL A 117 7.07 -9.86 -3.12
C VAL A 117 8.22 -9.51 -4.05
N ILE A 118 8.04 -9.63 -5.36
CA ILE A 118 9.06 -9.26 -6.35
C ILE A 118 9.43 -7.78 -6.22
N VAL A 119 8.43 -6.90 -6.17
CA VAL A 119 8.65 -5.45 -6.00
C VAL A 119 9.40 -5.16 -4.71
N LEU A 120 9.02 -5.80 -3.60
CA LEU A 120 9.69 -5.63 -2.31
C LEU A 120 11.18 -6.04 -2.39
N ILE A 121 11.48 -7.18 -3.02
CA ILE A 121 12.87 -7.63 -3.24
C ILE A 121 13.64 -6.61 -4.08
N VAL A 122 13.06 -6.10 -5.16
CA VAL A 122 13.68 -5.11 -6.04
C VAL A 122 13.97 -3.81 -5.28
N LEU A 123 12.99 -3.29 -4.54
CA LEU A 123 13.14 -2.08 -3.71
C LEU A 123 14.21 -2.26 -2.63
N PHE A 124 14.24 -3.41 -1.97
CA PHE A 124 15.25 -3.71 -0.96
C PHE A 124 16.66 -3.75 -1.56
N LYS A 125 16.83 -4.36 -2.73
CA LYS A 125 18.11 -4.36 -3.46
C LYS A 125 18.53 -2.94 -3.86
N PHE A 126 17.60 -2.14 -4.35
CA PHE A 126 17.84 -0.74 -4.71
C PHE A 126 18.28 0.08 -3.49
N LEU A 127 17.55 -0.03 -2.37
CA LEU A 127 17.87 0.68 -1.13
C LEU A 127 19.26 0.29 -0.60
N ARG A 128 19.61 -1.00 -0.63
CA ARG A 128 20.95 -1.47 -0.23
C ARG A 128 22.05 -0.92 -1.15
N ALA A 129 21.78 -0.79 -2.45
CA ALA A 129 22.71 -0.22 -3.41
C ALA A 129 22.92 1.28 -3.17
N VAL A 130 21.85 2.03 -2.91
CA VAL A 130 21.90 3.47 -2.57
C VAL A 130 22.67 3.68 -1.27
N TRP A 131 22.36 2.91 -0.23
CA TRP A 131 23.04 3.00 1.07
C TRP A 131 24.55 2.78 0.94
N ARG A 132 24.98 1.76 0.19
CA ARG A 132 26.40 1.48 -0.07
C ARG A 132 27.11 2.63 -0.80
N ARG A 133 26.43 3.32 -1.72
CA ARG A 133 26.99 4.49 -2.42
C ARG A 133 27.14 5.67 -1.47
N ILE A 134 26.13 5.96 -0.67
CA ILE A 134 26.17 7.06 0.31
C ILE A 134 27.25 6.83 1.37
N SER A 135 27.36 5.61 1.91
CA SER A 135 28.41 5.28 2.89
C SER A 135 29.82 5.40 2.32
N GLY A 136 30.01 5.09 1.03
CA GLY A 136 31.29 5.26 0.34
C GLY A 136 31.68 6.73 0.17
N LEU A 137 30.73 7.59 -0.20
CA LEU A 137 30.96 9.02 -0.37
C LEU A 137 31.30 9.72 0.96
N ILE A 138 30.66 9.32 2.06
CA ILE A 138 30.97 9.84 3.41
C ILE A 138 32.37 9.40 3.84
N SER A 139 32.74 8.14 3.62
CA SER A 139 34.06 7.61 4.00
C SER A 139 35.22 8.21 3.17
N ASP A 140 35.01 8.52 1.90
CA ASP A 140 36.02 9.19 1.06
C ASP A 140 36.20 10.67 1.42
N SER A 141 35.16 11.31 1.93
CA SER A 141 35.23 12.69 2.43
C SER A 141 36.11 12.81 3.67
N GLU A 142 36.05 11.85 4.59
CA GLU A 142 36.87 11.84 5.81
C GLU A 142 38.36 11.61 5.52
N ARG A 143 38.68 10.86 4.45
CA ARG A 143 40.06 10.51 4.08
C ARG A 143 40.81 11.62 3.32
N LYS A 144 40.11 12.64 2.81
CA LYS A 144 40.70 13.79 2.09
C LYS A 144 41.00 15.00 2.98
N VAL A 145 40.60 14.96 4.25
CA VAL A 145 40.74 16.08 5.21
C VAL A 145 41.86 15.81 6.24
N VAL A 146 42.49 14.64 6.19
CA VAL A 146 43.69 14.26 6.97
C VAL A 146 44.90 14.25 6.04
#